data_AF-A0A924KUS4-F1
#
_entry.id   AF-A0A924KUS4-F1
#
_cell.length_a   1.000
_cell.length_b   1.000
_cell.length_c   1.000
_cell.angle_alpha   90.00
_cell.angle_beta   90.00
_cell.angle_gamma   90.00
#
_symmetry.space_group_name_H-M   'P 1'
#
loop_
_entity.id
_entity.type
_entity.pdbx_description
1 polymer ?
#
loop_
_entity_poly.entity_id
_entity_poly.type
_entity_poly.pdbx_seq_one_letter_code
_entity_poly.pdbx_strand_id
1 'polypeptide(L)'
;NALGVARFTVTGEGGAAAIAAALAQASDAVTDGPRCERVRLRNPLALNESERAQFLSQLPDLTPHSTGAHMIAAWNWARLKALFWPWQPQNVAAARKVDAPAPVRLHVEVVEILRAGTLFVPLWRAVLSSSCYSYLAQFGGRIHIQCDDEPERIRITSQLAASIGIVGTIAGAEQQSSIGVRTWQK
;
A
#
# COMPACT_ATOMS: atom_id res chain seq x y z
N ASN A 1 8.10 -24.13 -7.94
CA ASN A 1 6.64 -24.22 -8.20
C ASN A 1 5.98 -25.06 -7.10
N ALA A 2 5.83 -24.54 -5.88
CA ALA A 2 5.34 -25.33 -4.74
C ALA A 2 3.82 -25.54 -4.72
N LEU A 3 3.06 -24.68 -5.41
CA LEU A 3 1.59 -24.71 -5.47
C LEU A 3 1.04 -25.42 -6.71
N GLY A 4 1.89 -25.90 -7.63
CA GLY A 4 1.46 -26.54 -8.88
C GLY A 4 0.74 -25.61 -9.87
N VAL A 5 0.70 -24.31 -9.61
CA VAL A 5 -0.03 -23.33 -10.45
C VAL A 5 0.84 -22.92 -11.64
N ALA A 6 0.43 -23.20 -12.88
CA ALA A 6 1.21 -22.78 -14.05
C ALA A 6 1.19 -21.25 -14.23
N ARG A 7 0.00 -20.64 -14.13
CA ARG A 7 -0.24 -19.21 -14.35
C ARG A 7 -1.16 -18.63 -13.28
N PHE A 8 -0.98 -17.35 -12.93
CA PHE A 8 -1.71 -16.74 -11.83
C PHE A 8 -2.04 -15.25 -12.05
N THR A 9 -3.03 -14.77 -11.29
CA THR A 9 -3.29 -13.35 -11.07
C THR A 9 -2.84 -12.99 -9.65
N VAL A 10 -2.16 -11.87 -9.48
CA VAL A 10 -1.78 -11.35 -8.16
C VAL A 10 -2.58 -10.09 -7.84
N THR A 11 -3.03 -9.98 -6.58
CA THR A 11 -3.72 -8.78 -6.07
C THR A 11 -2.97 -8.25 -4.85
N GLY A 12 -2.77 -6.93 -4.79
CA GLY A 12 -2.16 -6.25 -3.65
C GLY A 12 -2.98 -5.03 -3.20
N GLU A 13 -3.18 -4.89 -1.90
CA GLU A 13 -3.85 -3.76 -1.25
C GLU A 13 -2.82 -2.88 -0.53
N GLY A 14 -2.89 -1.56 -0.67
CA GLY A 14 -2.05 -0.65 0.10
C GLY A 14 -0.56 -0.88 -0.17
N GLY A 15 0.22 -1.10 0.90
CA GLY A 15 1.64 -1.44 0.79
C GLY A 15 1.90 -2.79 0.11
N ALA A 16 0.96 -3.74 0.14
CA ALA A 16 1.11 -5.02 -0.54
C ALA A 16 1.05 -4.90 -2.07
N ALA A 17 0.60 -3.76 -2.61
CA ALA A 17 0.66 -3.47 -4.04
C ALA A 17 2.10 -3.54 -4.59
N ALA A 18 3.08 -3.09 -3.82
CA ALA A 18 4.50 -3.20 -4.17
C ALA A 18 4.97 -4.67 -4.20
N ILE A 19 4.49 -5.49 -3.26
CA ILE A 19 4.79 -6.93 -3.22
C ILE A 19 4.18 -7.63 -4.43
N ALA A 20 2.95 -7.27 -4.82
CA ALA A 20 2.30 -7.81 -6.01
C ALA A 20 3.08 -7.49 -7.29
N ALA A 21 3.58 -6.26 -7.43
CA ALA A 21 4.44 -5.86 -8.54
C ALA A 21 5.77 -6.63 -8.57
N ALA A 22 6.43 -6.78 -7.41
CA ALA A 22 7.66 -7.55 -7.29
C ALA A 22 7.46 -9.05 -7.60
N LEU A 23 6.33 -9.64 -7.19
CA LEU A 23 5.99 -11.02 -7.52
C LEU A 23 5.77 -11.20 -9.03
N ALA A 24 5.10 -10.25 -9.68
CA ALA A 24 4.92 -10.26 -11.13
C ALA A 24 6.28 -10.24 -11.84
N GLN A 25 7.18 -9.34 -11.43
CA GLN A 25 8.55 -9.26 -11.95
C GLN A 25 9.32 -10.58 -11.77
N ALA A 26 9.32 -11.13 -10.56
CA ALA A 26 10.03 -12.37 -10.26
C ALA A 26 9.48 -13.56 -11.07
N SER A 27 8.20 -13.52 -11.45
CA SER A 27 7.55 -14.56 -12.22
C SER A 27 7.80 -14.51 -13.73
N ASP A 28 8.34 -13.38 -14.22
CA ASP A 28 8.66 -13.16 -15.64
C ASP A 28 10.06 -13.69 -16.00
N ALA A 29 10.96 -13.73 -15.02
CA ALA A 29 12.33 -14.24 -15.19
C ALA A 29 12.44 -15.79 -15.21
N VAL A 30 11.32 -16.52 -15.29
CA VAL A 30 11.29 -17.98 -15.24
C VAL A 30 11.42 -18.57 -16.65
N THR A 31 12.21 -19.65 -16.80
CA THR A 31 12.54 -20.30 -18.08
C THR A 31 11.33 -20.73 -18.91
N ASP A 32 10.20 -21.04 -18.26
CA ASP A 32 8.95 -21.45 -18.91
C ASP A 32 8.06 -20.25 -19.34
N GLY A 33 8.61 -19.02 -19.28
CA GLY A 33 7.93 -17.77 -19.61
C GLY A 33 7.17 -17.14 -18.43
N PRO A 34 6.57 -15.95 -18.64
CA PRO A 34 5.83 -15.23 -17.60
C PRO A 34 4.66 -16.06 -17.04
N ARG A 35 4.65 -16.20 -15.71
CA ARG A 35 3.58 -16.92 -15.00
C ARG A 35 2.49 -15.99 -14.48
N CYS A 36 2.80 -14.72 -14.22
CA CYS A 36 1.79 -13.73 -13.84
C CYS A 36 1.08 -13.18 -15.08
N GLU A 37 -0.22 -13.42 -15.22
CA GLU A 37 -1.02 -12.95 -16.35
C GLU A 37 -1.69 -11.59 -16.07
N ARG A 38 -1.93 -11.30 -14.79
CA ARG A 38 -2.63 -10.08 -14.37
C ARG A 38 -2.16 -9.61 -12.99
N VAL A 39 -1.98 -8.30 -12.88
CA VAL A 39 -1.74 -7.60 -11.61
C VAL A 39 -2.94 -6.72 -11.27
N ARG A 40 -3.48 -6.86 -10.05
CA ARG A 40 -4.52 -6.00 -9.50
C ARG A 40 -3.97 -5.23 -8.31
N LEU A 41 -3.96 -3.90 -8.39
CA LEU A 41 -3.50 -3.04 -7.31
C LEU A 41 -4.69 -2.27 -6.77
N ARG A 42 -4.95 -2.33 -5.46
CA ARG A 42 -5.98 -1.54 -4.81
C ARG A 42 -5.35 -0.61 -3.78
N ASN A 43 -5.73 0.66 -3.84
CA ASN A 43 -5.19 1.72 -2.99
C ASN A 43 -3.65 1.72 -2.89
N PRO A 44 -2.92 1.60 -4.02
CA PRO A 44 -1.47 1.43 -3.99
C PRO A 44 -0.77 2.63 -3.34
N LEU A 45 0.36 2.38 -2.68
CA LEU A 45 1.18 3.43 -2.08
C LEU A 45 2.37 3.72 -3.00
N ALA A 46 2.25 4.76 -3.83
CA ALA A 46 3.29 5.27 -4.70
C ALA A 46 3.68 6.69 -4.27
N LEU A 47 4.29 6.79 -3.09
CA LEU A 47 4.71 8.06 -2.51
C LEU A 47 5.93 8.62 -3.23
N ASN A 48 5.99 9.95 -3.36
CA ASN A 48 7.20 10.61 -3.81
C ASN A 48 8.30 10.56 -2.71
N GLU A 49 9.50 11.02 -3.04
CA GLU A 49 10.64 10.94 -2.13
C GLU A 49 10.43 11.68 -0.80
N SER A 50 9.85 12.88 -0.84
CA SER A 50 9.57 13.70 0.35
C SER A 50 8.51 13.05 1.23
N GLU A 51 7.40 12.60 0.64
CA GLU A 51 6.32 11.89 1.33
C GLU A 51 6.83 10.59 1.96
N ARG A 52 7.67 9.84 1.25
CA ARG A 52 8.30 8.62 1.76
C ARG A 52 9.20 8.93 2.96
N ALA A 53 10.07 9.95 2.85
CA ALA A 53 10.96 10.33 3.94
C ALA A 53 10.15 10.75 5.19
N GLN A 54 9.08 11.52 4.99
CA GLN A 54 8.17 11.91 6.06
C GLN A 54 7.43 10.71 6.67
N PHE A 55 6.96 9.76 5.87
CA PHE A 55 6.29 8.57 6.40
C PHE A 55 7.26 7.73 7.25
N LEU A 56 8.46 7.47 6.72
CA LEU A 56 9.46 6.61 7.38
C LEU A 56 10.01 7.23 8.66
N SER A 57 10.08 8.56 8.78
CA SER A 57 10.57 9.23 9.99
C SER A 57 9.62 9.12 11.18
N GLN A 58 8.35 8.78 10.93
CA GLN A 58 7.34 8.68 11.98
C GLN A 58 7.13 7.25 12.49
N LEU A 59 7.79 6.25 11.90
CA LEU A 59 7.63 4.85 12.30
C LEU A 59 8.02 4.67 13.79
N PRO A 60 7.26 3.87 14.56
CA PRO A 60 7.48 3.69 15.98
C PRO A 60 8.75 2.86 16.24
N ASP A 61 9.42 3.14 17.36
CA ASP A 61 10.39 2.22 17.93
C ASP A 61 9.64 1.05 18.58
N LEU A 62 9.86 -0.15 18.06
CA LEU A 62 9.24 -1.39 18.51
C LEU A 62 10.20 -2.29 19.28
N THR A 63 11.38 -1.78 19.65
CA THR A 63 12.37 -2.53 20.44
C THR A 63 11.74 -2.92 21.78
N PRO A 64 11.63 -4.24 22.09
CA PRO A 64 11.05 -4.68 23.35
C PRO A 64 11.73 -4.02 24.54
N HIS A 65 10.93 -3.44 25.42
CA HIS A 65 11.38 -2.72 26.61
C HIS A 65 10.60 -3.21 27.83
N SER A 66 11.26 -3.36 28.97
CA SER A 66 10.68 -3.91 30.20
C SER A 66 9.47 -3.14 30.73
N THR A 67 9.41 -1.84 30.47
CA THR A 67 8.28 -0.97 30.84
C THR A 67 7.08 -1.08 29.89
N GLY A 68 7.20 -1.82 28.78
CA GLY A 68 6.14 -1.92 27.76
C GLY A 68 6.04 -0.71 26.82
N ALA A 69 7.02 0.21 26.82
CA ALA A 69 6.98 1.43 25.99
C ALA A 69 6.72 1.16 24.49
N HIS A 70 7.29 0.09 23.93
CA HIS A 70 7.06 -0.36 22.56
C HIS A 70 5.59 -0.69 22.23
N MET A 71 4.81 -1.19 23.21
CA MET A 71 3.38 -1.45 23.04
C MET A 71 2.59 -0.14 22.91
N ILE A 72 2.94 0.86 23.72
CA ILE A 72 2.35 2.21 23.64
C ILE A 72 2.75 2.88 22.33
N ALA A 73 4.00 2.73 21.89
CA ALA A 73 4.47 3.24 20.60
C ALA A 73 3.67 2.63 19.43
N ALA A 74 3.48 1.31 19.42
CA ALA A 74 2.66 0.62 18.41
C ALA A 74 1.20 1.11 18.40
N TRP A 75 0.59 1.25 19.58
CA TRP A 75 -0.78 1.76 19.73
C TRP A 75 -0.93 3.19 19.21
N ASN A 76 -0.05 4.08 19.64
CA ASN A 76 -0.06 5.46 19.19
C ASN A 76 0.14 5.55 17.68
N TRP A 77 1.08 4.78 17.13
CA TRP A 77 1.29 4.73 15.69
C TRP A 77 0.04 4.29 14.93
N ALA A 78 -0.58 3.14 15.29
CA ALA A 78 -1.78 2.64 14.62
C ALA A 78 -2.91 3.69 14.61
N ARG A 79 -3.12 4.37 15.74
CA ARG A 79 -4.13 5.42 15.88
C ARG A 79 -3.81 6.66 15.05
N LEU A 80 -2.58 7.18 15.16
CA LEU A 80 -2.18 8.42 14.49
C LEU A 80 -2.09 8.23 12.98
N LYS A 81 -1.65 7.06 12.52
CA LYS A 81 -1.64 6.66 11.12
C LYS A 81 -3.01 6.83 10.44
N ALA A 82 -4.10 6.53 11.16
CA ALA A 82 -5.46 6.68 10.65
C ALA A 82 -5.97 8.13 10.70
N LEU A 83 -5.70 8.82 11.81
CA LEU A 83 -6.19 10.19 12.06
C LEU A 83 -5.50 11.26 11.20
N PHE A 84 -4.25 11.01 10.82
CA PHE A 84 -3.43 11.96 10.06
C PHE A 84 -3.18 11.51 8.63
N TRP A 85 -3.93 10.53 8.12
CA TRP A 85 -3.82 10.12 6.71
C TRP A 85 -3.91 11.35 5.76
N PRO A 86 -3.01 11.51 4.77
CA PRO A 86 -1.93 10.61 4.35
C PRO A 86 -0.61 10.87 5.12
N TRP A 87 -0.61 10.62 6.43
CA TRP A 87 0.54 10.70 7.35
C TRP A 87 1.17 12.09 7.45
N GLN A 88 0.29 13.09 7.43
CA GLN A 88 0.62 14.49 7.62
C GLN A 88 1.14 14.74 9.04
N PRO A 89 1.91 15.84 9.27
CA PRO A 89 2.36 16.20 10.61
C PRO A 89 1.20 16.34 11.60
N GLN A 90 1.43 15.97 12.86
CA GLN A 90 0.40 15.89 13.88
C GLN A 90 0.01 17.27 14.41
N ASN A 91 -0.77 18.02 13.64
CA ASN A 91 -1.31 19.32 14.03
C ASN A 91 -2.80 19.43 13.71
N VAL A 92 -3.48 20.40 14.33
CA VAL A 92 -4.94 20.57 14.22
C VAL A 92 -5.40 20.76 12.77
N ALA A 93 -4.61 21.43 11.94
CA ALA A 93 -4.96 21.69 10.54
C ALA A 93 -4.87 20.42 9.65
N ALA A 94 -3.97 19.49 10.00
CA ALA A 94 -3.73 18.25 9.27
C ALA A 94 -4.58 17.07 9.76
N ALA A 95 -5.22 17.18 10.92
CA ALA A 95 -6.07 16.12 11.46
C ALA A 95 -7.31 15.92 10.58
N ARG A 96 -7.59 14.67 10.21
CA ARG A 96 -8.81 14.32 9.48
C ARG A 96 -10.02 14.52 10.38
N LYS A 97 -11.09 15.08 9.80
CA LYS A 97 -12.41 15.20 10.45
C LYS A 97 -13.17 13.88 10.35
N VAL A 98 -12.63 12.84 10.96
CA VAL A 98 -13.20 11.49 11.02
C VAL A 98 -13.16 11.00 12.46
N ASP A 99 -14.06 10.08 12.80
CA ASP A 99 -14.01 9.42 14.09
C ASP A 99 -12.69 8.65 14.26
N ALA A 100 -12.21 8.60 15.50
CA ALA A 100 -11.10 7.73 15.82
C ALA A 100 -11.50 6.26 15.54
N PRO A 101 -10.59 5.44 15.00
CA PRO A 101 -10.89 4.03 14.77
C PRO A 101 -11.31 3.34 16.06
N ALA A 102 -12.30 2.46 15.98
CA ALA A 102 -12.78 1.70 17.14
C ALA A 102 -11.61 0.95 17.81
N PRO A 103 -11.53 0.90 19.16
CA PRO A 103 -10.43 0.27 19.87
C PRO A 103 -10.14 -1.18 19.45
N VAL A 104 -11.19 -1.95 19.11
CA VAL A 104 -11.04 -3.34 18.62
C VAL A 104 -10.30 -3.40 17.28
N ARG A 105 -10.51 -2.43 16.38
CA ARG A 105 -9.82 -2.34 15.10
C ARG A 105 -8.37 -1.93 15.28
N LEU A 106 -8.12 -0.98 16.19
CA LEU A 106 -6.76 -0.59 16.57
C LEU A 106 -6.01 -1.77 17.18
N HIS A 107 -6.63 -2.52 18.08
CA HIS A 107 -6.00 -3.68 18.72
C HIS A 107 -5.49 -4.71 17.70
N VAL A 108 -6.31 -5.08 16.71
CA VAL A 108 -5.90 -6.01 15.64
C VAL A 108 -4.65 -5.50 14.92
N GLU A 109 -4.65 -4.22 14.53
CA GLU A 109 -3.49 -3.63 13.85
C GLU A 109 -2.25 -3.56 14.74
N VAL A 110 -2.42 -3.21 16.01
CA VAL A 110 -1.32 -3.15 16.99
C VAL A 110 -0.67 -4.52 17.19
N VAL A 111 -1.46 -5.59 17.25
CA VAL A 111 -0.94 -6.95 17.33
C VAL A 111 -0.10 -7.29 16.10
N GLU A 112 -0.53 -6.91 14.89
CA GLU A 112 0.26 -7.14 13.67
C GLU A 112 1.55 -6.30 13.64
N ILE A 113 1.50 -5.04 14.09
CA ILE A 113 2.68 -4.18 14.23
C ILE A 113 3.70 -4.82 15.19
N LEU A 114 3.23 -5.26 16.36
CA LEU A 114 4.08 -5.91 17.36
C LEU A 114 4.64 -7.26 16.87
N ARG A 115 3.84 -8.03 16.10
CA ARG A 115 4.30 -9.29 15.48
C ARG A 115 5.39 -9.05 14.46
N ALA A 116 5.31 -7.97 13.68
CA ALA A 116 6.38 -7.59 12.76
C ALA A 116 7.66 -7.19 13.52
N GLY A 117 7.54 -6.56 14.70
CA GLY A 117 8.66 -6.26 15.59
C GLY A 117 9.80 -5.54 14.87
N THR A 118 11.00 -6.10 14.94
CA THR A 118 12.21 -5.54 14.29
C THR A 118 12.14 -5.52 12.76
N LEU A 119 11.25 -6.31 12.14
CA LEU A 119 11.03 -6.30 10.70
C LEU A 119 10.10 -5.17 10.24
N PHE A 120 9.39 -4.51 11.15
CA PHE A 120 8.39 -3.50 10.79
C PHE A 120 8.97 -2.36 9.94
N VAL A 121 10.07 -1.76 10.39
CA VAL A 121 10.74 -0.65 9.68
C VAL A 121 11.36 -1.11 8.36
N PRO A 122 12.15 -2.22 8.30
CA PRO A 122 12.65 -2.76 7.05
C PRO A 122 11.55 -3.07 6.02
N LEU A 123 10.42 -3.63 6.45
CA LEU A 123 9.30 -3.95 5.56
C LEU A 123 8.71 -2.69 4.93
N TRP A 124 8.46 -1.64 5.73
CA TRP A 124 7.98 -0.36 5.19
C TRP A 124 8.95 0.28 4.22
N ARG A 125 10.26 0.24 4.52
CA ARG A 125 11.30 0.72 3.59
C ARG A 125 11.28 -0.03 2.27
N ALA A 126 11.12 -1.34 2.32
CA ALA A 126 11.09 -2.19 1.12
C ALA A 126 9.87 -1.88 0.24
N VAL A 127 8.66 -1.78 0.81
CA VAL A 127 7.42 -1.57 0.03
C VAL A 127 7.22 -0.13 -0.45
N LEU A 128 7.94 0.84 0.13
CA LEU A 128 7.91 2.24 -0.30
C LEU A 128 9.11 2.62 -1.19
N SER A 129 9.89 1.64 -1.67
CA SER A 129 10.96 1.92 -2.62
C SER A 129 10.40 2.53 -3.91
N SER A 130 11.09 3.52 -4.46
CA SER A 130 10.70 4.18 -5.72
C SER A 130 10.71 3.22 -6.92
N SER A 131 11.43 2.10 -6.81
CA SER A 131 11.51 1.07 -7.85
C SER A 131 10.38 0.03 -7.79
N CYS A 132 9.55 0.00 -6.74
CA CYS A 132 8.59 -1.09 -6.51
C CYS A 132 7.61 -1.33 -7.67
N TYR A 133 7.30 -0.30 -8.45
CA TYR A 133 6.33 -0.39 -9.54
C TYR A 133 6.94 -0.24 -10.93
N SER A 134 8.24 0.07 -11.05
CA SER A 134 8.85 0.42 -12.34
C SER A 134 8.75 -0.70 -13.38
N TYR A 135 8.87 -1.96 -12.93
CA TYR A 135 8.69 -3.13 -13.78
C TYR A 135 7.32 -3.18 -14.47
N LEU A 136 6.27 -2.62 -13.87
CA LEU A 136 4.92 -2.66 -14.46
C LEU A 136 4.82 -1.86 -15.77
N ALA A 137 5.75 -0.93 -16.05
CA ALA A 137 5.79 -0.23 -17.34
C ALA A 137 6.02 -1.20 -18.52
N GLN A 138 6.85 -2.23 -18.31
CA GLN A 138 7.23 -3.25 -19.29
C GLN A 138 6.48 -4.58 -19.11
N PHE A 139 5.63 -4.70 -18.09
CA PHE A 139 4.86 -5.93 -17.87
C PHE A 139 3.94 -6.21 -19.05
N GLY A 140 4.06 -7.40 -19.64
CA GLY A 140 3.29 -7.81 -20.82
C GLY A 140 1.88 -8.33 -20.53
N GLY A 141 1.52 -8.52 -19.26
CA GLY A 141 0.18 -8.94 -18.84
C GLY A 141 -0.77 -7.77 -18.58
N ARG A 142 -1.98 -8.08 -18.11
CA ARG A 142 -3.03 -7.08 -17.82
C ARG A 142 -2.78 -6.39 -16.48
N ILE A 143 -2.95 -5.07 -16.43
CA ILE A 143 -2.83 -4.30 -15.19
C ILE A 143 -4.17 -3.66 -14.87
N HIS A 144 -4.63 -3.80 -13.63
CA HIS A 144 -5.83 -3.14 -13.12
C HIS A 144 -5.48 -2.44 -11.81
N ILE A 145 -5.66 -1.13 -11.77
CA ILE A 145 -5.41 -0.32 -10.57
C ILE A 145 -6.71 0.33 -10.15
N GLN A 146 -7.04 0.24 -8.86
CA GLN A 146 -8.23 0.83 -8.27
C GLN A 146 -7.88 1.62 -7.02
N CYS A 147 -8.62 2.68 -6.74
CA CYS A 147 -8.58 3.34 -5.45
C CYS A 147 -9.96 3.84 -5.03
N ASP A 148 -10.15 3.99 -3.73
CA ASP A 148 -11.35 4.65 -3.20
C ASP A 148 -11.35 6.13 -3.67
N ASP A 149 -12.55 6.71 -3.87
CA ASP A 149 -12.76 8.09 -4.34
C ASP A 149 -12.44 9.11 -3.23
N GLU A 150 -11.17 9.15 -2.84
CA GLU A 150 -10.56 10.07 -1.88
C GLU A 150 -9.46 10.88 -2.58
N PRO A 151 -9.42 12.22 -2.48
CA PRO A 151 -8.49 13.07 -3.24
C PRO A 151 -7.03 12.62 -3.23
N GLU A 152 -6.50 12.26 -2.05
CA GLU A 152 -5.10 11.84 -1.92
C GLU A 152 -4.84 10.45 -2.54
N ARG A 153 -5.81 9.53 -2.45
CA ARG A 153 -5.70 8.23 -3.12
C ARG A 153 -5.74 8.37 -4.63
N ILE A 154 -6.61 9.24 -5.14
CA ILE A 154 -6.70 9.56 -6.57
C ILE A 154 -5.38 10.15 -7.06
N ARG A 155 -4.80 11.11 -6.31
CA ARG A 155 -3.52 11.72 -6.66
C ARG A 155 -2.39 10.69 -6.71
N ILE A 156 -2.20 9.91 -5.65
CA ILE A 156 -1.16 8.87 -5.57
C ILE A 156 -1.34 7.83 -6.70
N THR A 157 -2.57 7.36 -6.90
CA THR A 157 -2.87 6.33 -7.90
C THR A 157 -2.70 6.86 -9.33
N SER A 158 -3.10 8.11 -9.60
CA SER A 158 -2.91 8.75 -10.90
C SER A 158 -1.43 8.95 -11.23
N GLN A 159 -0.62 9.34 -10.24
CA GLN A 159 0.84 9.47 -10.40
C GLN A 159 1.48 8.11 -10.72
N LEU A 160 1.08 7.05 -10.01
CA LEU A 160 1.51 5.69 -10.32
C LEU A 160 1.13 5.30 -11.74
N ALA A 161 -0.15 5.41 -12.10
CA ALA A 161 -0.66 5.04 -13.43
C ALA A 161 0.11 5.76 -14.54
N ALA A 162 0.33 7.08 -14.40
CA ALA A 162 1.13 7.86 -15.33
C ALA A 162 2.58 7.34 -15.44
N SER A 163 3.23 7.05 -14.31
CA SER A 163 4.63 6.55 -14.30
C SER A 163 4.84 5.21 -15.02
N ILE A 164 3.79 4.40 -15.17
CA ILE A 164 3.84 3.09 -15.84
C ILE A 164 3.12 3.11 -17.20
N GLY A 165 2.76 4.31 -17.69
CA GLY A 165 2.19 4.52 -19.02
C GLY A 165 0.70 4.14 -19.15
N ILE A 166 -0.05 4.12 -18.05
CA ILE A 166 -1.51 3.90 -18.07
C ILE A 166 -2.21 5.25 -18.05
N VAL A 167 -2.77 5.66 -19.20
CA VAL A 167 -3.62 6.86 -19.31
C VAL A 167 -5.06 6.41 -19.08
N GLY A 168 -5.65 6.80 -17.94
CA GLY A 168 -6.93 6.27 -17.49
C GLY A 168 -8.13 6.72 -18.32
N THR A 169 -9.05 5.78 -18.60
CA THR A 169 -10.47 6.08 -18.76
C THR A 169 -11.09 6.10 -17.37
N ILE A 170 -11.65 7.23 -16.94
CA ILE A 170 -12.38 7.31 -15.66
C ILE A 170 -13.69 6.52 -15.85
N ALA A 171 -13.70 5.24 -15.53
CA ALA A 171 -14.94 4.47 -15.49
C ALA A 171 -15.80 4.98 -14.33
N GLY A 172 -16.99 5.51 -14.66
CA GLY A 172 -17.98 5.93 -13.68
C GLY A 172 -18.45 4.75 -12.83
N ALA A 173 -18.76 5.05 -11.57
CA ALA A 173 -19.13 4.07 -10.54
C ALA A 173 -20.25 3.12 -11.01
N GLU A 174 -19.96 1.82 -11.10
CA GLU A 174 -21.01 0.82 -10.97
C GLU A 174 -21.51 0.85 -9.52
N GLN A 175 -22.80 1.14 -9.38
CA GLN A 175 -23.50 1.32 -8.10
C GLN A 175 -23.53 0.04 -7.28
N GLN A 176 -22.53 -0.20 -6.42
CA GLN A 176 -22.71 -1.08 -5.27
C GLN A 176 -21.65 -0.91 -4.16
N SER A 177 -21.55 0.30 -3.63
CA SER A 177 -21.11 0.61 -2.24
C SER A 177 -21.06 2.13 -2.11
N SER A 178 -21.36 2.68 -0.93
CA SER A 178 -21.50 4.11 -0.65
C SER A 178 -20.20 4.95 -0.75
N ILE A 179 -19.16 4.44 -1.44
CA ILE A 179 -17.88 5.10 -1.67
C ILE A 179 -17.51 4.84 -3.13
N GLY A 180 -17.36 5.90 -3.92
CA GLY A 180 -16.94 5.76 -5.32
C GLY A 180 -15.60 5.04 -5.44
N VAL A 181 -15.37 4.35 -6.55
CA VAL A 181 -14.09 3.71 -6.88
C VAL A 181 -13.60 4.26 -8.20
N ARG A 182 -12.32 4.65 -8.27
CA ARG A 182 -11.64 5.06 -9.50
C ARG A 182 -10.79 3.90 -10.02
N THR A 183 -10.71 3.76 -11.34
CA THR A 183 -10.09 2.62 -12.00
C THR A 183 -9.19 3.05 -13.16
N TRP A 184 -8.05 2.37 -13.32
CA TRP A 184 -7.10 2.49 -14.43
C TRP A 184 -6.75 1.08 -14.94
N GLN A 185 -6.59 0.90 -16.25
CA GLN A 185 -6.30 -0.40 -16.85
C GLN A 185 -5.40 -0.31 -18.10
N LYS A 186 -4.59 -1.36 -18.32
CA LYS A 186 -3.75 -1.60 -19.50
C LYS A 186 -3.76 -3.08 -19.84
#